data_AF-A0A9N9B100-F1
#
_entry.id   AF-A0A9N9B100-F1
#
_cell.length_a   1.000
_cell.length_b   1.000
_cell.length_c   1.000
_cell.angle_alpha   90.00
_cell.angle_beta   90.00
_cell.angle_gamma   90.00
#
_symmetry.space_group_name_H-M   'P 1'
#
loop_
_entity.id
_entity.type
_entity.pdbx_description
1 polymer ?
#
loop_
_entity_poly.entity_id
_entity_poly.type
_entity_poly.pdbx_seq_one_letter_code
_entity_poly.pdbx_strand_id
1 'polypeptide(L)'
;MRLFLAFSSFLITAFITFSTADYSVSSPAAGVVLNKGDILCVLWSVISETDKSIDVKLTHGDPQNLQLDKILCSNIDPEIGQCNYTIGDLTSGRDYAVIVGKSPDHMGFSSYFSINSVGPLPPSSGCPNFGGHDCPETLPCCSASGFCGNTDEHCGDGCDRKYSFN
;
A
#
# COMPACT_ATOMS: atom_id res chain seq x y z
N MET A 1 56.31 -38.84 -4.51
CA MET A 1 55.39 -38.29 -3.49
C MET A 1 54.72 -37.05 -4.09
N ARG A 2 53.53 -37.18 -4.70
CA ARG A 2 52.77 -36.06 -5.26
C ARG A 2 51.56 -35.83 -4.36
N LEU A 3 51.54 -34.66 -3.71
CA LEU A 3 50.50 -34.25 -2.78
C LEU A 3 49.33 -33.65 -3.59
N PHE A 4 48.20 -34.34 -3.64
CA PHE A 4 46.96 -33.81 -4.21
C PHE A 4 46.22 -33.01 -3.13
N LEU A 5 46.22 -31.68 -3.26
CA LEU A 5 45.37 -30.77 -2.50
C LEU A 5 43.98 -30.75 -3.16
N ALA A 6 42.99 -31.38 -2.53
CA ALA A 6 41.59 -31.29 -2.94
C ALA A 6 40.96 -30.03 -2.30
N PHE A 7 40.79 -28.97 -3.10
CA PHE A 7 39.96 -27.82 -2.72
C PHE A 7 38.49 -28.21 -2.87
N SER A 8 37.84 -28.54 -1.74
CA SER A 8 36.39 -28.71 -1.68
C SER A 8 35.73 -27.33 -1.76
N SER A 9 35.20 -26.98 -2.93
CA SER A 9 34.43 -25.75 -3.13
C SER A 9 33.05 -25.93 -2.51
N PHE A 10 32.85 -25.33 -1.34
CA PHE A 10 31.55 -25.27 -0.67
C PHE A 10 30.73 -24.15 -1.33
N LEU A 11 29.82 -24.51 -2.26
CA LEU A 11 28.85 -23.56 -2.81
C LEU A 11 27.82 -23.24 -1.71
N ILE A 12 27.93 -22.06 -1.11
CA ILE A 12 26.93 -21.51 -0.20
C ILE A 12 25.80 -20.95 -1.07
N THR A 13 24.75 -21.73 -1.34
CA THR A 13 23.50 -21.21 -1.89
C THR A 13 22.79 -20.41 -0.82
N ALA A 14 22.89 -19.08 -0.89
CA ALA A 14 22.04 -18.18 -0.12
C ALA A 14 20.60 -18.30 -0.62
N PHE A 15 19.74 -18.94 0.17
CA PHE A 15 18.30 -18.92 -0.07
C PHE A 15 17.79 -17.52 0.28
N ILE A 16 17.54 -16.71 -0.74
CA ILE A 16 16.86 -15.42 -0.58
C ILE A 16 15.38 -15.76 -0.34
N THR A 17 14.90 -15.60 0.89
CA THR A 17 13.47 -15.65 1.19
C THR A 17 12.86 -14.35 0.69
N PHE A 18 12.13 -14.41 -0.42
CA PHE A 18 11.29 -13.30 -0.85
C PHE A 18 10.11 -13.23 0.13
N SER A 19 9.98 -12.13 0.88
CA SER A 19 8.77 -11.86 1.66
C SER A 19 7.65 -11.56 0.66
N THR A 20 6.70 -12.47 0.57
CA THR A 20 5.44 -12.25 -0.16
C THR A 20 4.46 -11.59 0.79
N ALA A 21 3.68 -10.63 0.30
CA ALA A 21 2.54 -10.13 1.07
C ALA A 21 1.55 -11.29 1.28
N ASP A 22 1.14 -11.49 2.53
CA ASP A 22 0.23 -12.59 2.90
C ASP A 22 -1.25 -12.25 2.67
N TYR A 23 -1.55 -10.95 2.50
CA TYR A 23 -2.89 -10.44 2.28
C TYR A 23 -2.93 -9.55 1.04
N SER A 24 -3.96 -9.72 0.22
CA SER A 24 -4.31 -8.81 -0.87
C SER A 24 -5.45 -7.90 -0.42
N VAL A 25 -5.21 -6.59 -0.31
CA VAL A 25 -6.24 -5.62 0.09
C VAL A 25 -6.86 -5.00 -1.17
N SER A 26 -8.14 -5.27 -1.41
CA SER A 26 -8.85 -4.85 -2.63
C SER A 26 -9.70 -3.59 -2.45
N SER A 27 -9.93 -3.18 -1.20
CA SER A 27 -10.66 -1.96 -0.87
C SER A 27 -10.06 -1.32 0.38
N PRO A 28 -9.91 0.01 0.42
CA PRO A 28 -10.33 0.99 -0.58
C PRO A 28 -9.44 1.05 -1.84
N ALA A 29 -10.05 1.43 -2.97
CA ALA A 29 -9.37 1.59 -4.25
C ALA A 29 -8.77 3.00 -4.41
N ALA A 30 -7.76 3.11 -5.28
CA ALA A 30 -7.12 4.36 -5.61
C ALA A 30 -8.13 5.41 -6.13
N GLY A 31 -8.02 6.65 -5.64
CA GLY A 31 -8.88 7.78 -6.03
C GLY A 31 -10.25 7.85 -5.34
N VAL A 32 -10.59 6.89 -4.47
CA VAL A 32 -11.77 7.00 -3.61
C VAL A 32 -11.62 8.20 -2.66
N VAL A 33 -12.70 8.97 -2.49
CA VAL A 33 -12.80 10.03 -1.49
C VAL A 33 -13.94 9.69 -0.55
N LEU A 34 -13.63 9.46 0.73
CA LEU A 34 -14.61 9.21 1.78
C LEU A 34 -14.85 10.47 2.59
N ASN A 35 -16.12 10.78 2.86
CA ASN A 35 -16.52 11.92 3.66
C ASN A 35 -16.84 11.49 5.10
N LYS A 36 -16.89 12.46 6.02
CA LYS A 36 -17.42 12.22 7.37
C LYS A 36 -18.80 11.56 7.31
N GLY A 37 -18.97 10.45 8.03
CA GLY A 37 -20.18 9.64 8.05
C GLY A 37 -20.22 8.51 7.03
N ASP A 38 -19.34 8.51 6.02
CA ASP A 38 -19.22 7.41 5.07
C ASP A 38 -18.67 6.16 5.76
N ILE A 39 -18.97 4.99 5.18
CA ILE A 39 -18.43 3.71 5.63
C ILE A 39 -17.21 3.38 4.79
N LEU A 40 -16.05 3.33 5.43
CA LEU A 40 -14.85 2.70 4.90
C LEU A 40 -15.03 1.18 4.97
N CYS A 41 -15.27 0.56 3.81
CA CYS A 41 -15.28 -0.89 3.66
C CYS A 41 -13.87 -1.35 3.30
N VAL A 42 -13.16 -1.95 4.25
CA VAL A 42 -11.89 -2.62 3.98
C VAL A 42 -12.18 -4.05 3.59
N LEU A 43 -11.67 -4.46 2.43
CA LEU A 43 -11.84 -5.82 1.92
C LEU A 43 -10.45 -6.41 1.64
N TRP A 44 -10.27 -7.67 2.02
CA TRP A 44 -9.03 -8.39 1.74
C TRP A 44 -9.29 -9.85 1.39
N SER A 45 -8.27 -10.48 0.81
CA SER A 45 -8.20 -11.92 0.61
C SER A 45 -6.88 -12.44 1.14
N VAL A 46 -6.94 -13.65 1.70
CA VAL A 46 -5.78 -14.37 2.22
C VAL A 46 -5.05 -15.03 1.04
N ILE A 47 -3.74 -14.80 0.92
CA ILE A 47 -2.90 -15.35 -0.16
C ILE A 47 -2.12 -16.56 0.35
N SER A 48 -1.43 -16.38 1.47
CA SER A 48 -0.64 -17.38 2.15
C SER A 48 -0.77 -17.13 3.64
N GLU A 49 -1.33 -18.08 4.39
CA GLU A 49 -1.70 -17.81 5.79
C GLU A 49 -0.93 -18.64 6.81
N THR A 50 -0.51 -17.97 7.88
CA THR A 50 -0.17 -18.62 9.16
C THR A 50 -0.69 -17.88 10.40
N ASP A 51 -1.26 -16.68 10.27
CA ASP A 51 -1.60 -15.83 11.42
C ASP A 51 -3.03 -16.09 11.94
N LYS A 52 -3.15 -16.39 13.24
CA LYS A 52 -4.45 -16.68 13.89
C LYS A 52 -5.38 -15.47 14.02
N SER A 53 -4.86 -14.26 13.84
CA SER A 53 -5.63 -13.03 13.93
C SER A 53 -4.85 -11.88 13.33
N ILE A 54 -5.56 -10.91 12.76
CA ILE A 54 -5.02 -9.68 12.18
C ILE A 54 -5.59 -8.43 12.84
N ASP A 55 -4.93 -7.30 12.56
CA ASP A 55 -5.47 -5.98 12.78
C ASP A 55 -5.63 -5.28 11.41
N VAL A 56 -6.60 -4.37 11.34
CA VAL A 56 -6.80 -3.47 10.20
C VAL A 56 -6.48 -2.07 10.69
N LYS A 57 -5.46 -1.45 10.10
CA LYS A 57 -4.88 -0.18 10.54
C LYS A 57 -5.09 0.86 9.48
N LEU A 58 -5.62 2.02 9.86
CA LEU A 58 -5.60 3.23 9.07
C LEU A 58 -4.26 3.94 9.28
N THR A 59 -3.61 4.24 8.16
CA THR A 59 -2.32 4.91 8.12
C THR A 59 -2.39 6.08 7.15
N HIS A 60 -1.42 7.00 7.23
CA HIS A 60 -1.27 8.03 6.22
C HIS A 60 0.20 8.44 6.04
N GLY A 61 0.51 9.13 4.95
CA GLY A 61 1.81 9.72 4.70
C GLY A 61 2.59 9.07 3.56
N ASP A 62 3.92 9.21 3.63
CA ASP A 62 4.86 8.73 2.63
C ASP A 62 4.81 7.20 2.49
N PRO A 63 4.87 6.64 1.27
CA PRO A 63 4.79 5.19 1.06
C PRO A 63 5.94 4.41 1.72
N GLN A 64 7.08 5.05 1.99
CA GLN A 64 8.21 4.47 2.69
C GLN A 64 8.15 4.69 4.21
N ASN A 65 7.25 5.55 4.69
CA ASN A 65 7.15 5.92 6.10
C ASN A 65 5.70 6.23 6.51
N LEU A 66 4.80 5.27 6.27
CA LEU A 66 3.40 5.38 6.67
C LEU A 66 3.27 5.52 8.19
N GLN A 67 2.55 6.54 8.63
CA GLN A 67 2.26 6.81 10.03
C GLN A 67 0.94 6.15 10.43
N LEU A 68 0.92 5.47 11.57
CA LEU A 68 -0.31 4.91 12.14
C LEU A 68 -1.20 6.03 12.67
N ASP A 69 -2.43 6.11 12.15
CA ASP A 69 -3.46 7.03 12.64
C ASP A 69 -4.41 6.31 13.61
N LYS A 70 -4.92 5.15 13.19
CA LYS A 70 -5.94 4.41 13.96
C LYS A 70 -5.92 2.92 13.70
N ILE A 71 -6.25 2.12 14.71
CA ILE A 71 -6.64 0.72 14.53
C ILE A 71 -8.16 0.67 14.31
N LEU A 72 -8.59 0.27 13.12
CA LEU A 72 -10.00 0.22 12.72
C LEU A 72 -10.68 -1.02 13.28
N CYS A 73 -10.01 -2.16 13.14
CA CYS A 73 -10.45 -3.46 13.63
C CYS A 73 -9.25 -4.19 14.24
N SER A 74 -9.46 -4.96 15.31
CA SER A 74 -8.38 -5.68 15.99
C SER A 74 -8.75 -7.10 16.32
N ASN A 75 -7.75 -7.97 16.33
CA ASN A 75 -7.90 -9.40 16.65
C ASN A 75 -8.99 -10.11 15.82
N ILE A 76 -9.07 -9.78 14.53
CA ILE A 76 -10.06 -10.36 13.62
C ILE A 76 -9.52 -11.64 13.01
N ASP A 77 -10.38 -12.65 12.87
CA ASP A 77 -10.09 -13.84 12.07
C ASP A 77 -9.90 -13.44 10.60
N PRO A 78 -8.72 -13.66 9.99
CA PRO A 78 -8.45 -13.12 8.67
C PRO A 78 -9.37 -13.71 7.57
N GLU A 79 -9.97 -14.87 7.79
CA GLU A 79 -10.96 -15.47 6.88
C GLU A 79 -12.29 -14.68 6.81
N ILE A 80 -12.52 -13.72 7.72
CA ILE A 80 -13.67 -12.81 7.63
C ILE A 80 -13.59 -11.93 6.37
N GLY A 81 -12.38 -11.57 5.93
CA GLY A 81 -12.15 -10.85 4.67
C GLY A 81 -12.65 -9.40 4.61
N GLN A 82 -13.20 -8.86 5.71
CA GLN A 82 -13.75 -7.50 5.73
C GLN A 82 -13.72 -6.82 7.11
N CYS A 83 -13.57 -5.49 7.09
CA CYS A 83 -13.67 -4.61 8.25
C CYS A 83 -14.35 -3.30 7.81
N ASN A 84 -15.46 -2.96 8.45
CA ASN A 84 -16.21 -1.75 8.16
C ASN A 84 -15.99 -0.72 9.26
N TYR A 85 -15.70 0.52 8.88
CA TYR A 85 -15.48 1.63 9.81
C TYR A 85 -16.20 2.89 9.34
N THR A 86 -16.97 3.53 10.21
CA THR A 86 -17.61 4.82 9.90
C THR A 86 -16.63 5.97 10.12
N ILE A 87 -16.40 6.79 9.10
CA ILE A 87 -15.49 7.94 9.17
C ILE A 87 -16.03 8.98 10.16
N GLY A 88 -15.31 9.15 11.26
CA GLY A 88 -15.58 10.17 12.27
C GLY A 88 -14.80 11.46 12.01
N ASP A 89 -14.33 12.09 13.08
CA ASP A 89 -13.53 13.33 13.06
C ASP A 89 -12.05 13.08 12.74
N LEU A 90 -11.77 12.48 11.58
CA LEU A 90 -10.41 12.35 11.05
C LEU A 90 -10.00 13.64 10.32
N THR A 91 -8.71 13.98 10.34
CA THR A 91 -8.22 15.11 9.55
C THR A 91 -8.38 14.82 8.05
N SER A 92 -8.73 15.84 7.28
CA SER A 92 -8.81 15.67 5.82
C SER A 92 -7.41 15.47 5.21
N GLY A 93 -7.26 14.47 4.34
CA GLY A 93 -5.99 14.08 3.72
C GLY A 93 -6.20 13.23 2.47
N ARG A 94 -5.20 13.18 1.58
CA ARG A 94 -5.23 12.37 0.34
C ARG A 94 -4.41 11.09 0.41
N ASP A 95 -3.57 11.01 1.43
CA ASP A 95 -2.48 10.08 1.63
C ASP A 95 -2.84 8.97 2.62
N TYR A 96 -4.14 8.67 2.79
CA TYR A 96 -4.57 7.58 3.65
C TYR A 96 -4.41 6.24 2.94
N ALA A 97 -3.98 5.23 3.68
CA ALA A 97 -3.91 3.84 3.25
C ALA A 97 -4.31 2.92 4.41
N VAL A 98 -4.76 1.71 4.07
CA VAL A 98 -5.07 0.66 5.04
C VAL A 98 -4.00 -0.41 4.99
N ILE A 99 -3.56 -0.84 6.17
CA ILE A 99 -2.70 -2.01 6.35
C ILE A 99 -3.52 -3.12 7.01
N VAL A 100 -3.46 -4.31 6.43
CA VAL A 100 -4.07 -5.53 6.98
C VAL A 100 -2.93 -6.46 7.41
N GLY A 101 -2.89 -6.82 8.69
CA GLY A 101 -1.86 -7.71 9.24
C GLY A 101 -1.29 -7.22 10.58
N LYS A 102 -0.60 -8.12 11.29
CA LYS A 102 0.06 -7.83 12.58
C LYS A 102 1.58 -7.84 12.50
N SER A 103 2.14 -8.86 11.86
CA SER A 103 3.59 -9.00 11.69
C SER A 103 4.06 -8.11 10.55
N PRO A 104 5.18 -7.37 10.68
CA PRO A 104 5.73 -6.56 9.59
C PRO A 104 5.99 -7.33 8.29
N ASP A 105 6.28 -8.62 8.40
CA ASP A 105 6.59 -9.49 7.28
C ASP A 105 5.34 -10.07 6.60
N HIS A 106 4.18 -9.98 7.24
CA HIS A 106 2.90 -10.59 6.85
C HIS A 106 1.80 -9.52 6.75
N MET A 107 1.99 -8.50 5.92
CA MET A 107 1.02 -7.41 5.75
C MET A 107 0.59 -7.25 4.29
N GLY A 108 -0.67 -6.87 4.12
CA GLY A 108 -1.22 -6.34 2.88
C GLY A 108 -1.49 -4.85 3.00
N PHE A 109 -1.36 -4.14 1.89
CA PHE A 109 -1.55 -2.69 1.81
C PHE A 109 -2.64 -2.38 0.79
N SER A 110 -3.56 -1.46 1.13
CA SER A 110 -4.50 -0.91 0.16
C SER A 110 -3.81 0.09 -0.76
N SER A 111 -4.53 0.52 -1.80
CA SER A 111 -4.21 1.75 -2.50
C SER A 111 -4.38 2.98 -1.58
N TYR A 112 -3.76 4.09 -1.97
CA TYR A 112 -4.05 5.38 -1.36
C TYR A 112 -5.47 5.85 -1.67
N PHE A 113 -6.12 6.46 -0.69
CA PHE A 113 -7.43 7.07 -0.82
C PHE A 113 -7.51 8.34 0.01
N SER A 114 -8.51 9.17 -0.26
CA SER A 114 -8.71 10.43 0.45
C SER A 114 -9.80 10.31 1.50
N ILE A 115 -9.60 11.02 2.61
CA ILE A 115 -10.64 11.29 3.60
C ILE A 115 -10.89 12.79 3.63
N ASN A 116 -12.14 13.19 3.52
CA ASN A 116 -12.63 14.56 3.62
C ASN A 116 -13.55 14.68 4.83
N SER A 117 -12.99 15.01 5.99
CA SER A 117 -13.73 15.13 7.25
C SER A 117 -13.42 16.45 7.95
N VAL A 118 -12.39 16.52 8.79
CA VAL A 118 -12.04 17.73 9.54
C VAL A 118 -11.06 18.58 8.74
N GLY A 119 -11.52 19.76 8.33
CA GLY A 119 -10.74 20.71 7.52
C GLY A 119 -10.89 20.49 6.01
N PRO A 120 -10.40 21.42 5.18
CA PRO A 120 -10.43 21.25 3.73
C PRO A 120 -9.49 20.13 3.29
N LEU A 121 -9.89 19.38 2.27
CA LEU A 121 -8.99 18.41 1.63
C LEU A 121 -7.80 19.18 1.00
N PRO A 122 -6.55 18.88 1.39
CA PRO A 122 -5.39 19.63 0.91
C PRO A 122 -5.26 19.53 -0.63
N PRO A 123 -4.76 20.54 -1.35
CA PRO A 123 -4.44 20.40 -2.77
C PRO A 123 -3.45 19.25 -3.01
N SER A 124 -3.51 18.60 -4.17
CA SER A 124 -2.51 17.58 -4.52
C SER A 124 -1.14 18.23 -4.76
N SER A 125 -0.12 17.75 -4.07
CA SER A 125 1.29 18.10 -4.29
C SER A 125 2.02 17.14 -5.23
N GLY A 126 1.35 16.07 -5.66
CA GLY A 126 1.87 14.98 -6.49
C GLY A 126 0.78 14.35 -7.35
N CYS A 127 0.98 13.10 -7.75
CA CYS A 127 0.00 12.35 -8.53
C CYS A 127 -1.26 12.06 -7.67
N PRO A 128 -2.45 12.58 -8.04
CA PRO A 128 -3.61 12.63 -7.13
C PRO A 128 -4.06 11.31 -6.51
N ASN A 129 -4.05 10.21 -7.27
CA ASN A 129 -4.50 8.90 -6.81
C ASN A 129 -3.34 8.03 -6.29
N PHE A 130 -2.17 8.64 -6.09
CA PHE A 130 -1.02 8.07 -5.39
C PHE A 130 -0.71 8.86 -4.12
N GLY A 131 -1.76 9.22 -3.38
CA GLY A 131 -1.62 9.98 -2.13
C GLY A 131 -1.23 11.44 -2.29
N GLY A 132 -1.12 11.94 -3.54
CA GLY A 132 -0.50 13.23 -3.80
C GLY A 132 1.03 13.20 -3.69
N HIS A 133 1.64 12.01 -3.87
CA HIS A 133 3.09 11.81 -3.99
C HIS A 133 3.49 11.67 -5.46
N ASP A 134 4.77 11.87 -5.75
CA ASP A 134 5.33 11.62 -7.07
C ASP A 134 5.36 10.12 -7.38
N CYS A 135 5.21 9.80 -8.65
CA CYS A 135 5.22 8.41 -9.09
C CYS A 135 6.62 7.77 -8.92
N PRO A 136 6.71 6.50 -8.54
CA PRO A 136 7.98 5.79 -8.39
C PRO A 136 8.57 5.43 -9.76
N GLU A 137 9.88 5.15 -9.80
CA GLU A 137 10.60 4.72 -11.01
C GLU A 137 9.96 3.52 -11.73
N THR A 138 9.38 2.59 -10.95
CA THR A 138 8.75 1.38 -11.49
C THR A 138 7.42 1.65 -12.21
N LEU A 139 6.76 2.78 -11.90
CA LEU A 139 5.50 3.23 -12.47
C LEU A 139 5.61 4.73 -12.81
N PRO A 140 6.51 5.11 -13.73
CA PRO A 140 7.10 6.44 -13.77
C PRO A 140 6.14 7.54 -14.21
N CYS A 141 4.97 7.23 -14.77
CA CYS A 141 4.11 8.23 -15.38
C CYS A 141 2.87 8.49 -14.53
N CYS A 142 2.62 9.77 -14.21
CA CYS A 142 1.34 10.20 -13.67
C CYS A 142 0.36 10.46 -14.82
N SER A 143 -0.58 9.54 -15.03
CA SER A 143 -1.58 9.66 -16.10
C SER A 143 -2.47 10.90 -15.95
N ALA A 144 -3.16 11.28 -17.03
CA ALA A 144 -4.16 12.35 -17.01
C ALA A 144 -5.28 12.11 -15.98
N SER A 145 -5.55 10.85 -15.66
CA SER A 145 -6.52 10.44 -14.65
C SER A 145 -5.94 10.46 -13.22
N GLY A 146 -4.66 10.79 -13.05
CA GLY A 146 -3.99 10.94 -11.76
C GLY A 146 -3.46 9.64 -11.14
N PHE A 147 -3.24 8.60 -11.94
CA PHE A 147 -2.68 7.31 -11.48
C PHE A 147 -1.25 7.11 -11.99
N CYS A 148 -0.40 6.52 -11.16
CA CYS A 148 0.94 6.10 -11.56
C CYS A 148 0.90 4.81 -12.38
N GLY A 149 1.62 4.78 -13.51
CA GLY A 149 1.74 3.60 -14.36
C GLY A 149 2.93 3.66 -15.31
N ASN A 150 3.14 2.61 -16.08
CA ASN A 150 4.25 2.48 -17.04
C ASN A 150 3.80 2.08 -18.46
N THR A 151 2.50 2.09 -18.73
CA THR A 151 1.94 1.77 -20.04
C THR A 151 1.75 3.03 -20.88
N ASP A 152 1.54 2.87 -22.19
CA ASP A 152 1.29 3.98 -23.10
C ASP A 152 0.06 4.80 -22.69
N GLU A 153 -0.96 4.17 -22.09
CA GLU A 153 -2.14 4.88 -21.57
C GLU A 153 -1.80 5.81 -20.39
N HIS A 154 -0.76 5.49 -19.63
CA HIS A 154 -0.30 6.31 -18.51
C HIS A 154 0.73 7.36 -18.93
N CYS A 155 1.62 7.00 -19.85
CA CYS A 155 2.75 7.82 -20.27
C CYS A 155 2.48 8.68 -21.51
N GLY A 156 1.35 8.45 -22.19
CA GLY A 156 0.96 9.15 -23.40
C GLY A 156 0.41 10.54 -23.16
N ASP A 157 -0.55 10.93 -23.99
CA ASP A 157 -1.12 12.27 -23.96
C ASP A 157 -1.82 12.57 -22.64
N GLY A 158 -1.50 13.73 -22.05
CA GLY A 158 -2.05 14.16 -20.78
C GLY A 158 -1.31 13.63 -19.54
N CYS A 159 -0.19 12.91 -19.71
CA CYS A 159 0.72 12.60 -18.62
C CYS A 159 1.23 13.88 -17.94
N ASP A 160 1.06 13.97 -16.61
CA ASP A 160 1.58 15.06 -15.80
C ASP A 160 3.05 14.81 -15.46
N ARG A 161 3.93 15.37 -16.30
CA ARG A 161 5.39 15.27 -16.16
C ARG A 161 5.91 15.86 -14.85
N LYS A 162 5.18 16.77 -14.20
CA LYS A 162 5.61 17.37 -12.94
C LYS A 162 5.68 16.34 -11.81
N TYR A 163 4.78 15.35 -11.84
CA TYR A 163 4.63 14.33 -10.79
C TYR A 163 5.01 12.93 -11.29
N SER A 164 5.58 12.88 -12.49
CA SER A 164 6.17 11.67 -13.07
C SER A 164 7.62 11.54 -12.61
N PHE A 165 8.13 10.31 -12.58
CA PHE A 165 9.54 10.03 -12.34
C PHE A 165 10.35 10.49 -13.56
N ASN A 166 10.89 11.72 -13.47
CA ASN A 166 11.86 12.39 -14.36
C ASN A 166 11.76 12.10 -15.87
#